data_AF-A0A350CCA4-F1
#
_entry.id   AF-A0A350CCA4-F1
#
_cell.length_a   1.000
_cell.length_b   1.000
_cell.length_c   1.000
_cell.angle_alpha   90.00
_cell.angle_beta   90.00
_cell.angle_gamma   90.00
#
_symmetry.space_group_name_H-M   'P 1'
#
loop_
_entity.id
_entity.type
_entity.pdbx_description
1 polymer ?
#
loop_
_entity_poly.entity_id
_entity_poly.type
_entity_poly.pdbx_seq_one_letter_code
_entity_poly.pdbx_strand_id
1 'polypeptide(L)'
;MTEAAEYLPSAREQLLQLTGLSAMGVALPLADRLAKNSQYLILEDYSTTAVLAVLMVFFPGLPLLLWLTVRTMTALFGCSTGTRCFGLFVSLLAATFGMSVVRVLTVSAGLGRAGLPELLPAGIMTFAALWLPTLLRRSGGLRQFLCLLSFGSLAVPAVLLGSAGIRWQLLGHAGRSAGFGDTLRNPVPIVMVVFDGLNGMSLLNASGEIDRQRFPAFAELADLGTMYRNASTVHPRTDHALPAMLTSTFPQEEQTPVEADYPPGLFRRIFETGQFDMHVFEPMTRMCPTELRQLKHGRSVSQQTARLLSVLLRVAAQMCLPLELAPEDSLIPREWFGLLPQSRASRVQKGLVVYGWDTARREQCEHFVECLRPGKRPGFYFLHLALP
;
A
#
# COMPACT_ATOMS: atom_id res chain seq x y z
N MET A 1 44.69 10.59 33.67
CA MET A 1 43.76 10.58 32.52
C MET A 1 43.73 9.16 31.99
N THR A 2 42.83 8.36 32.56
CA THR A 2 42.67 6.93 32.29
C THR A 2 42.03 6.74 30.92
N GLU A 3 42.66 5.94 30.07
CA GLU A 3 42.07 5.41 28.83
C GLU A 3 40.68 4.84 29.16
N ALA A 4 39.64 5.56 28.76
CA ALA A 4 38.29 5.04 28.79
C ALA A 4 38.25 3.89 27.76
N ALA A 5 38.43 2.66 28.24
CA ALA A 5 38.44 1.45 27.44
C ALA A 5 37.35 1.52 26.37
N GLU A 6 37.75 1.54 25.10
CA GLU A 6 36.85 1.55 23.97
C GLU A 6 36.02 0.27 24.01
N TYR A 7 34.80 0.38 24.53
CA TYR A 7 33.85 -0.73 24.56
C TYR A 7 33.36 -1.01 23.14
N LEU A 8 33.97 -2.00 22.50
CA LEU A 8 33.48 -2.63 21.28
C LEU A 8 32.74 -3.91 21.69
N PRO A 9 31.40 -4.01 21.48
CA PRO A 9 30.65 -5.21 21.83
C PRO A 9 31.17 -6.42 21.05
N SER A 10 30.88 -7.64 21.52
CA SER A 10 31.20 -8.85 20.75
C SER A 10 30.53 -8.83 19.38
N ALA A 11 31.10 -9.53 18.39
CA ALA A 11 30.54 -9.55 17.04
C ALA A 11 29.07 -10.00 17.00
N ARG A 12 28.68 -10.91 17.89
CA ARG A 12 27.29 -11.37 18.05
C ARG A 12 26.39 -10.29 18.62
N GLU A 13 26.80 -9.60 19.68
CA GLU A 13 26.02 -8.50 20.26
C GLU A 13 25.83 -7.36 19.27
N GLN A 14 26.88 -7.00 18.51
CA GLN A 14 26.77 -5.98 17.46
C GLN A 14 25.69 -6.34 16.43
N LEU A 15 25.70 -7.57 15.94
CA LEU A 15 24.72 -8.03 14.95
C LEU A 15 23.30 -8.00 15.53
N LEU A 16 23.09 -8.47 16.76
CA LEU A 16 21.78 -8.46 17.40
C LEU A 16 21.24 -7.04 17.61
N GLN A 17 22.08 -6.13 18.11
CA GLN A 17 21.68 -4.74 18.34
C GLN A 17 21.34 -4.02 17.04
N LEU A 18 22.17 -4.18 15.99
CA LEU A 18 21.89 -3.62 14.67
C LEU A 18 20.62 -4.23 14.05
N THR A 19 20.41 -5.53 14.22
CA THR A 19 19.19 -6.21 13.74
C THR A 19 17.94 -5.67 14.44
N GLY A 20 17.97 -5.54 15.77
CA GLY A 20 16.84 -5.01 16.54
C GLY A 20 16.50 -3.57 16.18
N LEU A 21 17.50 -2.69 16.13
CA LEU A 21 17.28 -1.29 15.75
C LEU A 21 16.88 -1.13 14.28
N SER A 22 17.46 -1.90 13.36
CA SER A 22 17.07 -1.90 11.94
C SER A 22 15.64 -2.41 11.75
N ALA A 23 15.25 -3.44 12.50
CA ALA A 23 13.89 -3.95 12.47
C ALA A 23 12.89 -2.90 12.94
N MET A 24 13.11 -2.30 14.12
CA MET A 24 12.17 -1.36 14.70
C MET A 24 12.16 0.00 14.00
N GLY A 25 13.32 0.50 13.58
CA GLY A 25 13.46 1.84 13.02
C GLY A 25 13.27 1.94 11.51
N VAL A 26 13.34 0.83 10.77
CA VAL A 26 13.26 0.84 9.30
C VAL A 26 12.33 -0.26 8.79
N ALA A 27 12.63 -1.52 9.05
CA ALA A 27 11.95 -2.63 8.38
C ALA A 27 10.47 -2.76 8.79
N LEU A 28 10.15 -2.60 10.08
CA LEU A 28 8.79 -2.73 10.59
C LEU A 28 7.86 -1.58 10.13
N PRO A 29 8.26 -0.29 10.22
CA PRO A 29 7.46 0.79 9.66
C PRO A 29 7.25 0.67 8.14
N LEU A 30 8.28 0.26 7.39
CA LEU A 30 8.15 0.04 5.95
C LEU A 30 7.24 -1.14 5.63
N ALA A 31 7.35 -2.23 6.39
CA ALA A 31 6.47 -3.39 6.25
C ALA A 31 5.01 -3.03 6.53
N ASP A 32 4.72 -2.24 7.57
CA ASP A 32 3.37 -1.75 7.87
C ASP A 32 2.79 -0.92 6.71
N ARG A 33 3.59 0.02 6.16
CA ARG A 33 3.16 0.83 5.01
C ARG A 33 2.93 0.01 3.76
N LEU A 34 3.79 -0.97 3.49
CA LEU A 34 3.63 -1.86 2.35
C LEU A 34 2.43 -2.80 2.53
N ALA A 35 2.21 -3.33 3.72
CA ALA A 35 1.09 -4.22 4.03
C ALA A 35 -0.27 -3.53 3.88
N LYS A 36 -0.37 -2.28 4.34
CA LYS A 36 -1.55 -1.41 4.17
C LYS A 36 -1.75 -0.91 2.75
N ASN A 37 -0.74 -1.03 1.89
CA ASN A 37 -0.78 -0.59 0.50
C ASN A 37 -0.39 -1.72 -0.47
N SER A 38 -0.85 -2.94 -0.18
CA SER A 38 -0.60 -4.13 -0.99
C SER A 38 -1.10 -3.96 -2.44
N GLN A 39 -2.13 -3.12 -2.61
CA GLN A 39 -2.71 -2.73 -3.89
C GLN A 39 -1.68 -2.19 -4.89
N TYR A 40 -0.65 -1.47 -4.40
CA TYR A 40 0.45 -0.97 -5.24
C TYR A 40 1.18 -2.11 -5.94
N LEU A 41 1.45 -3.22 -5.23
CA LEU A 41 2.18 -4.35 -5.78
C LEU A 41 1.39 -5.03 -6.91
N ILE A 42 0.08 -5.14 -6.73
CA ILE A 42 -0.84 -5.76 -7.68
C ILE A 42 -1.00 -4.87 -8.90
N LEU A 43 -1.18 -3.56 -8.71
CA LEU A 43 -1.34 -2.58 -9.78
C LEU A 43 -0.17 -2.59 -10.75
N GLU A 44 1.04 -2.59 -10.21
CA GLU A 44 2.29 -2.52 -10.99
C GLU A 44 2.80 -3.88 -11.48
N ASP A 45 2.05 -4.96 -11.19
CA ASP A 45 2.33 -6.32 -11.65
C ASP A 45 3.72 -6.82 -11.20
N TYR A 46 4.09 -6.54 -9.94
CA TYR A 46 5.38 -6.97 -9.41
C TYR A 46 5.45 -8.50 -9.35
N SER A 47 6.61 -9.06 -9.68
CA SER A 47 6.90 -10.47 -9.47
C SER A 47 7.21 -10.76 -8.01
N THR A 48 6.84 -11.95 -7.53
CA THR A 48 7.18 -12.42 -6.18
C THR A 48 8.68 -12.36 -5.90
N THR A 49 9.52 -12.65 -6.91
CA THR A 49 10.98 -12.58 -6.80
C THR A 49 11.49 -11.16 -6.59
N ALA A 50 10.93 -10.16 -7.29
CA ALA A 50 11.29 -8.76 -7.08
C ALA A 50 10.91 -8.28 -5.68
N VAL A 51 9.70 -8.63 -5.20
CA VAL A 51 9.23 -8.27 -3.85
C VAL A 51 10.13 -8.91 -2.79
N LEU A 52 10.41 -10.22 -2.89
CA LEU A 52 11.31 -10.91 -1.97
C LEU A 52 12.73 -10.32 -1.99
N ALA A 53 13.26 -9.96 -3.16
CA ALA A 53 14.58 -9.34 -3.26
C ALA A 53 14.64 -8.01 -2.47
N VAL A 54 13.63 -7.16 -2.59
CA VAL A 54 13.58 -5.89 -1.83
C VAL A 54 13.37 -6.13 -0.34
N LEU A 55 12.52 -7.07 0.06
CA LEU A 55 12.36 -7.45 1.47
C LEU A 55 13.68 -7.99 2.06
N MET A 56 14.43 -8.78 1.29
CA MET A 56 15.74 -9.27 1.69
C MET A 56 16.77 -8.15 1.85
N VAL A 57 16.68 -7.07 1.08
CA VAL A 57 17.53 -5.88 1.26
C VAL A 57 17.26 -5.20 2.59
N PHE A 58 15.99 -4.98 2.95
CA PHE A 58 15.65 -4.24 4.17
C PHE A 58 15.72 -5.07 5.46
N PHE A 59 15.41 -6.37 5.40
CA PHE A 59 15.14 -7.16 6.60
C PHE A 59 16.38 -7.92 7.14
N PRO A 60 17.11 -8.73 6.34
CA PRO A 60 18.44 -9.20 6.72
C PRO A 60 19.60 -8.40 6.08
N GLY A 61 19.41 -7.82 4.89
CA GLY A 61 20.49 -7.21 4.11
C GLY A 61 21.09 -5.98 4.80
N LEU A 62 20.24 -5.05 5.24
CA LEU A 62 20.66 -3.82 5.92
C LEU A 62 21.46 -4.09 7.20
N PRO A 63 20.95 -4.84 8.21
CA PRO A 63 21.72 -5.07 9.44
C PRO A 63 23.00 -5.86 9.18
N LEU A 64 23.00 -6.80 8.23
CA LEU A 64 24.20 -7.54 7.84
C LEU A 64 25.25 -6.64 7.18
N LEU A 65 24.83 -5.75 6.29
CA LEU A 65 25.72 -4.80 5.61
C LEU A 65 26.34 -3.80 6.60
N LEU A 66 25.55 -3.27 7.53
CA LEU A 66 26.07 -2.41 8.61
C LEU A 66 27.06 -3.16 9.49
N TRP A 67 26.75 -4.40 9.89
CA TRP A 67 27.64 -5.23 10.68
C TRP A 67 28.95 -5.56 9.94
N LEU A 68 28.88 -5.96 8.67
CA LEU A 68 30.05 -6.20 7.82
C LEU A 68 30.92 -4.95 7.71
N THR A 69 30.30 -3.78 7.55
CA THR A 69 31.01 -2.49 7.47
C THR A 69 31.76 -2.19 8.77
N VAL A 70 31.15 -2.42 9.93
CA VAL A 70 31.84 -2.26 11.22
C VAL A 70 33.03 -3.22 11.32
N ARG A 71 32.86 -4.47 10.89
CA ARG A 71 33.91 -5.50 10.91
C ARG A 71 35.08 -5.15 9.99
N THR A 72 34.82 -4.71 8.77
CA THR A 72 35.85 -4.30 7.81
C THR A 72 36.58 -3.06 8.30
N MET A 73 35.87 -2.05 8.80
CA MET A 73 36.48 -0.84 9.37
C MET A 73 37.35 -1.16 10.59
N THR A 74 36.93 -2.10 11.43
CA THR A 74 37.72 -2.57 12.58
C THR A 74 39.00 -3.27 12.11
N ALA A 75 38.92 -4.10 11.07
CA ALA A 75 40.06 -4.84 10.54
C ALA A 75 41.08 -3.95 9.83
N LEU A 76 40.62 -2.91 9.12
CA LEU A 76 41.47 -2.03 8.31
C LEU A 76 42.07 -0.88 9.13
N PHE A 77 41.30 -0.30 10.06
CA PHE A 77 41.65 0.96 10.74
C PHE A 77 41.67 0.85 12.27
N GLY A 78 41.56 -0.37 12.81
CA GLY A 78 41.64 -0.65 14.25
C GLY A 78 40.33 -0.48 15.03
N CYS A 79 40.38 -0.87 16.31
CA CYS A 79 39.22 -0.93 17.21
C CYS A 79 38.54 0.42 17.45
N SER A 80 39.29 1.53 17.46
CA SER A 80 38.73 2.87 17.66
C SER A 80 37.77 3.26 16.54
N THR A 81 38.20 3.06 15.29
CA THR A 81 37.40 3.36 14.10
C THR A 81 36.16 2.47 14.05
N GLY A 82 36.31 1.17 14.34
CA GLY A 82 35.18 0.25 14.47
C GLY A 82 34.15 0.69 15.50
N THR A 83 34.60 1.12 16.68
CA THR A 83 33.73 1.59 17.77
C THR A 83 32.96 2.86 17.39
N ARG A 84 33.62 3.81 16.70
CA ARG A 84 32.97 5.03 16.20
C ARG A 84 31.95 4.71 15.11
N CYS A 85 32.31 3.84 14.17
CA CYS A 85 31.43 3.38 13.09
C CYS A 85 30.18 2.69 13.66
N PHE A 86 30.35 1.78 14.61
CA PHE A 86 29.24 1.13 15.30
C PHE A 86 28.34 2.13 16.04
N GLY A 87 28.94 3.05 16.80
CA GLY A 87 28.21 4.10 17.52
C GLY A 87 27.40 5.00 16.58
N LEU A 88 27.96 5.34 15.41
CA LEU A 88 27.25 6.11 14.38
C LEU A 88 26.02 5.36 13.87
N PHE A 89 26.15 4.09 13.49
CA PHE A 89 25.03 3.28 13.01
C PHE A 89 23.94 3.09 14.06
N VAL A 90 24.33 2.81 15.31
CA VAL A 90 23.38 2.73 16.43
C VAL A 90 22.63 4.05 16.61
N SER A 91 23.32 5.19 16.55
CA SER A 91 22.70 6.51 16.68
C SER A 91 21.74 6.79 15.53
N LEU A 92 22.12 6.47 14.29
CA LEU A 92 21.28 6.67 13.12
C LEU A 92 20.01 5.83 13.19
N LEU A 93 20.12 4.52 13.46
CA LEU A 93 18.97 3.63 13.57
C LEU A 93 18.08 3.97 14.77
N ALA A 94 18.67 4.40 15.89
CA ALA A 94 17.90 4.88 17.03
C ALA A 94 17.16 6.19 16.73
N ALA A 95 17.74 7.07 15.92
CA ALA A 95 17.06 8.28 15.46
C ALA A 95 15.88 7.95 14.54
N THR A 96 16.02 7.01 13.59
CA THR A 96 14.89 6.60 12.73
C THR A 96 13.77 5.92 13.52
N PHE A 97 14.12 5.06 14.48
CA PHE A 97 13.15 4.49 15.41
C PHE A 97 12.46 5.57 16.24
N GLY A 98 13.24 6.50 16.79
CA GLY A 98 12.73 7.63 17.55
C GLY A 98 11.77 8.51 16.75
N MET A 99 12.05 8.76 15.47
CA MET A 99 11.16 9.50 14.57
C MET A 99 9.82 8.81 14.36
N SER A 100 9.83 7.47 14.29
CA SER A 100 8.58 6.70 14.23
C SER A 100 7.73 6.91 15.49
N VAL A 101 8.37 6.98 16.67
CA VAL A 101 7.69 7.29 17.95
C VAL A 101 7.19 8.72 17.98
N VAL A 102 8.01 9.69 17.55
CA VAL A 102 7.62 11.11 17.47
C VAL A 102 6.34 11.27 16.65
N ARG A 103 6.25 10.63 15.48
CA ARG A 103 5.05 10.71 14.64
C ARG A 103 3.78 10.20 15.31
N VAL A 104 3.88 9.05 15.97
CA VAL A 104 2.74 8.49 16.72
C VAL A 104 2.30 9.44 17.81
N LEU A 105 3.24 10.05 18.54
CA LEU A 105 2.96 11.05 19.57
C LEU A 105 2.38 12.35 18.98
N THR A 106 2.93 12.86 17.88
CA THR A 106 2.44 14.07 17.19
C THR A 106 0.97 13.93 16.78
N VAL A 107 0.61 12.76 16.23
CA VAL A 107 -0.77 12.47 15.82
C VAL A 107 -1.68 12.27 17.03
N SER A 108 -1.27 11.44 18.00
CA SER A 108 -2.11 11.10 19.16
C SER A 108 -2.33 12.25 20.14
N ALA A 109 -1.31 13.07 20.38
CA ALA A 109 -1.39 14.24 21.25
C ALA A 109 -1.89 15.50 20.52
N GLY A 110 -2.15 15.43 19.21
CA GLY A 110 -2.63 16.56 18.43
C GLY A 110 -1.65 17.74 18.37
N LEU A 111 -0.35 17.48 18.50
CA LEU A 111 0.70 18.52 18.58
C LEU A 111 0.69 19.43 17.34
N GLY A 112 0.38 18.88 16.15
CA GLY A 112 0.23 19.67 14.93
C GLY A 112 -0.95 20.67 15.00
N ARG A 113 -2.05 20.32 15.67
CA ARG A 113 -3.18 21.25 15.89
C ARG A 113 -2.84 22.37 16.87
N ALA A 114 -1.90 22.10 17.77
CA ALA A 114 -1.36 23.09 18.71
C ALA A 114 -0.32 24.03 18.06
N GLY A 115 0.01 23.85 16.78
CA GLY A 115 0.98 24.69 16.06
C GLY A 115 2.44 24.40 16.41
N LEU A 116 2.73 23.28 17.07
CA LEU A 116 4.10 22.90 17.41
C LEU A 116 4.78 22.22 16.20
N PRO A 117 5.95 22.72 15.74
CA PRO A 117 6.65 22.14 14.61
C PRO A 117 7.20 20.74 14.96
N GLU A 118 7.18 19.82 14.00
CA GLU A 118 7.63 18.43 14.20
C GLU A 118 9.15 18.37 14.46
N LEU A 119 9.87 19.40 14.00
CA LEU A 119 11.31 19.59 14.24
C LEU A 119 11.72 19.56 15.72
N LEU A 120 10.89 20.09 16.62
CA LEU A 120 11.24 20.18 18.04
C LEU A 120 11.34 18.79 18.71
N PRO A 121 10.28 17.95 18.70
CA PRO A 121 10.40 16.59 19.22
C PRO A 121 11.39 15.73 18.43
N ALA A 122 11.50 15.94 17.11
CA ALA A 122 12.50 15.26 16.27
C ALA A 122 13.95 15.57 16.72
N GLY A 123 14.25 16.83 17.00
CA GLY A 123 15.55 17.29 17.47
C GLY A 123 15.91 16.71 18.85
N ILE A 124 14.95 16.71 19.79
CA ILE A 124 15.12 16.07 21.11
C ILE A 124 15.44 14.59 20.95
N MET A 125 14.70 13.90 20.08
CA MET A 125 14.87 12.46 19.87
C MET A 125 16.19 12.13 19.18
N THR A 126 16.62 12.95 18.22
CA THR A 126 17.91 12.79 17.54
C THR A 126 19.07 13.03 18.50
N PHE A 127 18.95 14.03 19.38
CA PHE A 127 19.91 14.25 20.45
C PHE A 127 19.98 13.01 21.36
N ALA A 128 18.84 12.53 21.87
CA ALA A 128 18.80 11.31 22.69
C ALA A 128 19.44 10.09 21.99
N ALA A 129 19.22 9.93 20.67
CA ALA A 129 19.82 8.88 19.87
C ALA A 129 21.35 8.98 19.77
N LEU A 130 21.90 10.19 19.66
CA LEU A 130 23.36 10.43 19.67
C LEU A 130 24.02 10.09 21.02
N TRP A 131 23.28 10.19 22.12
CA TRP A 131 23.76 9.78 23.44
C TRP A 131 23.71 8.27 23.67
N LEU A 132 22.93 7.52 22.89
CA LEU A 132 22.71 6.09 23.09
C LEU A 132 24.02 5.26 23.12
N PRO A 133 25.01 5.46 22.23
CA PRO A 133 26.27 4.72 22.29
C PRO A 133 27.01 4.91 23.62
N THR A 134 26.97 6.12 24.19
CA THR A 134 27.63 6.39 25.47
C THR A 134 26.92 5.67 26.63
N LEU A 135 25.60 5.59 26.60
CA LEU A 135 24.78 4.87 27.58
C LEU A 135 25.03 3.35 27.49
N LEU A 136 25.20 2.80 26.29
CA LEU A 136 25.54 1.39 26.09
C LEU A 136 26.89 0.98 26.68
N ARG A 137 27.83 1.92 26.78
CA ARG A 137 29.11 1.67 27.48
C ARG A 137 28.92 1.55 28.99
N ARG A 138 27.98 2.32 29.55
CA ARG A 138 27.74 2.43 30.99
C ARG A 138 26.77 1.37 31.53
N SER A 139 25.79 0.94 30.74
CA SER A 139 24.71 0.07 31.20
C SER A 139 24.70 -1.28 30.49
N GLY A 140 24.96 -2.36 31.24
CA GLY A 140 24.80 -3.73 30.74
C GLY A 140 23.35 -4.08 30.40
N GLY A 141 22.38 -3.56 31.18
CA GLY A 141 20.96 -3.81 30.95
C GLY A 141 20.47 -3.23 29.62
N LEU A 142 20.94 -2.03 29.26
CA LEU A 142 20.57 -1.41 27.98
C LEU A 142 21.10 -2.20 26.78
N ARG A 143 22.30 -2.79 26.91
CA ARG A 143 22.87 -3.67 25.88
C ARG A 143 22.03 -4.93 25.68
N GLN A 144 21.62 -5.56 26.78
CA GLN A 144 20.75 -6.73 26.75
C GLN A 144 19.38 -6.38 26.15
N PHE A 145 18.80 -5.24 26.52
CA PHE A 145 17.54 -4.75 25.95
C PHE A 145 17.63 -4.59 24.42
N LEU A 146 18.68 -3.95 23.90
CA LEU A 146 18.86 -3.82 22.45
C LEU A 146 19.07 -5.17 21.76
N CYS A 147 19.76 -6.12 22.41
CA CYS A 147 19.84 -7.49 21.88
C CYS A 147 18.46 -8.16 21.86
N LEU A 148 17.62 -7.96 22.88
CA LEU A 148 16.26 -8.48 22.91
C LEU A 148 15.36 -7.86 21.83
N LEU A 149 15.59 -6.61 21.44
CA LEU A 149 14.89 -6.00 20.29
C LEU A 149 15.12 -6.76 18.98
N SER A 150 16.17 -7.58 18.86
CA SER A 150 16.36 -8.43 17.67
C SER A 150 15.22 -9.42 17.48
N PHE A 151 14.55 -9.86 18.54
CA PHE A 151 13.33 -10.67 18.44
C PHE A 151 12.19 -9.91 17.76
N GLY A 152 12.16 -8.58 17.87
CA GLY A 152 11.23 -7.72 17.14
C GLY A 152 11.35 -7.83 15.62
N SER A 153 12.46 -8.35 15.09
CA SER A 153 12.56 -8.70 13.66
C SER A 153 11.45 -9.67 13.23
N LEU A 154 11.02 -10.59 14.10
CA LEU A 154 9.92 -11.53 13.81
C LEU A 154 8.57 -10.82 13.58
N ALA A 155 8.40 -9.59 14.05
CA ALA A 155 7.21 -8.79 13.79
C ALA A 155 7.09 -8.37 12.32
N VAL A 156 8.20 -8.22 11.61
CA VAL A 156 8.21 -7.80 10.19
C VAL A 156 7.47 -8.80 9.29
N PRO A 157 7.84 -10.10 9.25
CA PRO A 157 7.08 -11.08 8.49
C PRO A 157 5.67 -11.28 9.04
N ALA A 158 5.43 -11.13 10.35
CA ALA A 158 4.09 -11.22 10.92
C ALA A 158 3.15 -10.12 10.40
N VAL A 159 3.61 -8.86 10.34
CA VAL A 159 2.85 -7.75 9.77
C VAL A 159 2.60 -7.94 8.27
N LEU A 160 3.64 -8.33 7.52
CA LEU A 160 3.51 -8.57 6.08
C LEU A 160 2.51 -9.70 5.80
N LEU A 161 2.62 -10.84 6.49
CA LEU A 161 1.73 -11.98 6.31
C LEU A 161 0.34 -11.77 6.92
N GLY A 162 0.14 -10.74 7.74
CA GLY A 162 -1.18 -10.32 8.21
C GLY A 162 -2.05 -9.76 7.07
N SER A 163 -1.43 -9.11 6.07
CA SER A 163 -2.14 -8.57 4.90
C SER A 163 -2.48 -9.67 3.90
N ALA A 164 -3.75 -9.81 3.50
CA ALA A 164 -4.13 -10.84 2.53
C ALA A 164 -3.59 -10.50 1.13
N GLY A 165 -3.56 -9.23 0.73
CA GLY A 165 -2.88 -8.79 -0.50
C GLY A 165 -1.39 -9.16 -0.55
N ILE A 166 -0.65 -9.03 0.56
CA ILE A 166 0.76 -9.47 0.61
C ILE A 166 0.88 -11.00 0.58
N ARG A 167 0.03 -11.73 1.32
CA ARG A 167 -0.01 -13.20 1.25
C ARG A 167 -0.32 -13.69 -0.15
N TRP A 168 -1.25 -13.06 -0.84
CA TRP A 168 -1.54 -13.35 -2.25
C TRP A 168 -0.31 -13.15 -3.12
N GLN A 169 0.37 -12.00 -2.97
CA GLN A 169 1.58 -11.66 -3.73
C GLN A 169 2.76 -12.62 -3.49
N LEU A 170 2.94 -13.08 -2.25
CA LEU A 170 4.08 -13.91 -1.84
C LEU A 170 3.82 -15.41 -1.97
N LEU A 171 2.60 -15.85 -1.64
CA LEU A 171 2.24 -17.27 -1.51
C LEU A 171 1.30 -17.74 -2.63
N GLY A 172 0.83 -16.84 -3.49
CA GLY A 172 -0.16 -17.17 -4.54
C GLY A 172 -1.50 -17.66 -3.99
N HIS A 173 -1.78 -17.45 -2.71
CA HIS A 173 -3.04 -17.84 -2.09
C HIS A 173 -4.12 -16.83 -2.46
N ALA A 174 -4.64 -16.92 -3.70
CA ALA A 174 -6.04 -16.59 -3.88
C ALA A 174 -6.81 -17.65 -3.09
N GLY A 175 -7.74 -17.25 -2.23
CA GLY A 175 -8.75 -18.18 -1.75
C GLY A 175 -9.46 -18.73 -2.97
N ARG A 176 -8.97 -19.86 -3.50
CA ARG A 176 -9.68 -20.61 -4.53
C ARG A 176 -10.93 -21.06 -3.83
N SER A 177 -12.02 -20.35 -4.09
CA SER A 177 -13.32 -20.93 -3.85
C SER A 177 -13.32 -22.28 -4.53
N ALA A 178 -13.72 -23.32 -3.78
CA ALA A 178 -14.25 -24.51 -4.41
C ALA A 178 -15.28 -23.99 -5.42
N GLY A 179 -14.96 -24.12 -6.71
CA GLY A 179 -15.62 -23.35 -7.75
C GLY A 179 -17.13 -23.46 -7.59
N PHE A 180 -17.81 -22.33 -7.61
CA PHE A 180 -19.25 -22.37 -7.83
C PHE A 180 -19.45 -22.85 -9.26
N GLY A 181 -19.51 -24.18 -9.44
CA GLY A 181 -19.82 -24.86 -10.70
C GLY A 181 -21.27 -24.65 -11.15
N ASP A 182 -21.94 -23.62 -10.63
CA ASP A 182 -23.29 -23.27 -11.01
C ASP A 182 -23.27 -22.55 -12.35
N THR A 183 -23.52 -23.34 -13.39
CA THR A 183 -23.88 -22.82 -14.71
C THR A 183 -25.19 -22.04 -14.58
N LEU A 184 -25.20 -20.76 -14.97
CA LEU A 184 -26.44 -19.99 -14.97
C LEU A 184 -27.34 -20.53 -16.08
N ARG A 185 -28.61 -20.76 -15.73
CA ARG A 185 -29.60 -21.32 -16.67
C ARG A 185 -29.94 -20.37 -17.82
N ASN A 186 -29.94 -19.06 -17.55
CA ASN A 186 -30.28 -18.04 -18.55
C ASN A 186 -29.42 -16.78 -18.32
N PRO A 187 -28.16 -16.77 -18.78
CA PRO A 187 -27.29 -15.62 -18.57
C PRO A 187 -27.73 -14.46 -19.49
N VAL A 188 -28.01 -13.31 -18.89
CA VAL A 188 -28.39 -12.06 -19.60
C VAL A 188 -27.26 -11.04 -19.52
N PRO A 189 -27.09 -10.15 -20.49
CA PRO A 189 -26.10 -9.08 -20.40
C PRO A 189 -26.34 -8.18 -19.17
N ILE A 190 -25.27 -7.81 -18.48
CA ILE A 190 -25.31 -6.96 -17.27
C ILE A 190 -24.46 -5.72 -17.53
N VAL A 191 -25.02 -4.54 -17.27
CA VAL A 191 -24.30 -3.26 -17.29
C VAL A 191 -24.47 -2.61 -15.92
N MET A 192 -23.37 -2.43 -15.20
CA MET A 192 -23.32 -1.80 -13.89
C MET A 192 -22.45 -0.53 -13.98
N VAL A 193 -23.04 0.60 -13.61
CA VAL A 193 -22.35 1.90 -13.59
C VAL A 193 -22.35 2.43 -12.16
N VAL A 194 -21.17 2.75 -11.66
CA VAL A 194 -20.92 3.31 -10.34
C VAL A 194 -20.31 4.70 -10.52
N PHE A 195 -21.00 5.70 -10.00
CA PHE A 195 -20.51 7.07 -9.95
C PHE A 195 -19.90 7.33 -8.57
N ASP A 196 -18.61 7.65 -8.54
CA ASP A 196 -17.89 7.95 -7.31
C ASP A 196 -18.38 9.27 -6.72
N GLY A 197 -18.55 9.33 -5.40
CA GLY A 197 -18.94 10.56 -4.68
C GLY A 197 -20.32 11.13 -5.02
N LEU A 198 -21.15 10.46 -5.83
CA LEU A 198 -22.45 10.98 -6.25
C LEU A 198 -23.43 11.04 -5.06
N ASN A 199 -23.89 12.25 -4.72
CA ASN A 199 -25.01 12.43 -3.80
C ASN A 199 -26.34 12.32 -4.54
N GLY A 200 -27.07 11.22 -4.34
CA GLY A 200 -28.37 10.97 -4.98
C GLY A 200 -29.42 12.04 -4.66
N MET A 201 -29.38 12.67 -3.48
CA MET A 201 -30.31 13.73 -3.11
C MET A 201 -30.12 14.99 -3.97
N SER A 202 -28.90 15.25 -4.45
CA SER A 202 -28.61 16.39 -5.31
C SER A 202 -29.25 16.28 -6.70
N LEU A 203 -29.67 15.07 -7.09
CA LEU A 203 -30.36 14.80 -8.35
C LEU A 203 -31.86 15.09 -8.27
N LEU A 204 -32.42 15.25 -7.07
CA LEU A 204 -33.86 15.36 -6.87
C LEU A 204 -34.34 16.82 -6.94
N ASN A 205 -35.55 17.00 -7.45
CA ASN A 205 -36.31 18.24 -7.38
C ASN A 205 -37.11 18.32 -6.05
N ALA A 206 -37.93 19.35 -5.90
CA ALA A 206 -38.77 19.55 -4.71
C ALA A 206 -39.86 18.47 -4.52
N SER A 207 -40.27 17.77 -5.59
CA SER A 207 -41.21 16.62 -5.49
C SER A 207 -40.51 15.30 -5.14
N GLY A 208 -39.18 15.29 -5.01
CA GLY A 208 -38.41 14.07 -4.71
C GLY A 208 -38.24 13.15 -5.92
N GLU A 209 -38.40 13.68 -7.13
CA GLU A 209 -38.16 13.02 -8.41
C GLU A 209 -36.84 13.51 -9.01
N ILE A 210 -36.23 12.76 -9.93
CA ILE A 210 -35.03 13.25 -10.63
C ILE A 210 -35.38 14.54 -11.39
N ASP A 211 -34.60 15.60 -11.16
CA ASP A 211 -34.77 16.89 -11.83
C ASP A 211 -34.42 16.75 -13.31
N ARG A 212 -35.44 16.57 -14.16
CA ARG A 212 -35.28 16.41 -15.61
C ARG A 212 -34.67 17.64 -16.30
N GLN A 213 -34.86 18.85 -15.76
CA GLN A 213 -34.28 20.06 -16.35
C GLN A 213 -32.76 20.10 -16.13
N ARG A 214 -32.31 19.70 -14.94
CA ARG A 214 -30.87 19.70 -14.59
C ARG A 214 -30.15 18.42 -15.05
N PHE A 215 -30.83 17.28 -15.00
CA PHE A 215 -30.26 15.95 -15.22
C PHE A 215 -31.10 15.12 -16.20
N PRO A 216 -31.28 15.57 -17.46
CA PRO A 216 -32.19 14.93 -18.41
C PRO A 216 -31.87 13.46 -18.68
N ALA A 217 -30.59 13.11 -18.84
CA ALA A 217 -30.17 11.73 -19.10
C ALA A 217 -30.45 10.79 -17.90
N PHE A 218 -30.35 11.28 -16.66
CA PHE A 218 -30.72 10.48 -15.48
C PHE A 218 -32.23 10.30 -15.37
N ALA A 219 -33.01 11.32 -15.75
CA ALA A 219 -34.47 11.22 -15.78
C ALA A 219 -34.93 10.21 -16.85
N GLU A 220 -34.35 10.24 -18.05
CA GLU A 220 -34.61 9.25 -19.09
C GLU A 220 -34.26 7.81 -18.64
N LEU A 221 -33.14 7.63 -17.95
CA LEU A 221 -32.78 6.33 -17.40
C LEU A 221 -33.76 5.87 -16.30
N ALA A 222 -34.23 6.80 -15.47
CA ALA A 222 -35.22 6.51 -14.43
C ALA A 222 -36.59 6.14 -15.01
N ASP A 223 -37.00 6.74 -16.14
CA ASP A 223 -38.25 6.41 -16.85
C ASP A 223 -38.27 4.95 -17.36
N LEU A 224 -37.09 4.38 -17.63
CA LEU A 224 -36.91 3.02 -18.16
C LEU A 224 -36.68 1.97 -17.07
N GLY A 225 -36.64 2.36 -15.80
CA GLY A 225 -36.23 1.47 -14.72
C GLY A 225 -36.89 1.77 -13.38
N THR A 226 -36.33 1.17 -12.33
CA THR A 226 -36.80 1.38 -10.95
C THR A 226 -35.82 2.28 -10.22
N MET A 227 -36.33 3.37 -9.65
CA MET A 227 -35.55 4.35 -8.92
C MET A 227 -35.72 4.18 -7.40
N TYR A 228 -34.60 4.03 -6.70
CA TYR A 228 -34.57 3.90 -5.24
C TYR A 228 -34.09 5.21 -4.60
N ARG A 229 -34.98 6.20 -4.47
CA ARG A 229 -34.66 7.55 -3.97
C ARG A 229 -33.98 7.63 -2.60
N ASN A 230 -34.24 6.65 -1.74
CA ASN A 230 -33.74 6.60 -0.37
C ASN A 230 -32.60 5.58 -0.20
N ALA A 231 -31.90 5.24 -1.28
CA ALA A 231 -30.74 4.36 -1.20
C ALA A 231 -29.59 5.04 -0.44
N SER A 232 -29.02 4.36 0.55
CA SER A 232 -27.88 4.82 1.34
C SER A 232 -26.64 3.97 1.07
N THR A 233 -25.45 4.60 1.07
CA THR A 233 -24.19 3.86 1.10
C THR A 233 -23.94 3.24 2.48
N VAL A 234 -23.22 2.13 2.51
CA VAL A 234 -22.76 1.49 3.76
C VAL A 234 -21.54 2.20 4.37
N HIS A 235 -20.84 3.03 3.61
CA HIS A 235 -19.65 3.76 4.06
C HIS A 235 -19.43 5.06 3.27
N PRO A 236 -18.92 6.14 3.89
CA PRO A 236 -18.62 7.39 3.19
C PRO A 236 -17.38 7.33 2.29
N ARG A 237 -16.48 6.36 2.49
CA ARG A 237 -15.26 6.20 1.68
C ARG A 237 -15.42 5.10 0.62
N THR A 238 -15.05 5.41 -0.62
CA THR A 238 -15.21 4.51 -1.77
C THR A 238 -14.34 3.26 -1.70
N ASP A 239 -13.14 3.34 -1.12
CA ASP A 239 -12.26 2.20 -0.83
C ASP A 239 -12.88 1.17 0.13
N HIS A 240 -13.96 1.53 0.83
CA HIS A 240 -14.70 0.64 1.73
C HIS A 240 -16.09 0.30 1.19
N ALA A 241 -16.81 1.30 0.68
CA ALA A 241 -18.18 1.14 0.19
C ALA A 241 -18.26 0.22 -1.04
N LEU A 242 -17.32 0.38 -1.98
CA LEU A 242 -17.37 -0.37 -3.23
C LEU A 242 -17.04 -1.85 -3.03
N PRO A 243 -15.96 -2.25 -2.30
CA PRO A 243 -15.74 -3.66 -1.98
C PRO A 243 -16.91 -4.29 -1.22
N ALA A 244 -17.48 -3.59 -0.23
CA ALA A 244 -18.64 -4.04 0.53
C ALA A 244 -19.85 -4.33 -0.37
N MET A 245 -20.15 -3.42 -1.30
CA MET A 245 -21.22 -3.60 -2.30
C MET A 245 -20.97 -4.81 -3.20
N LEU A 246 -19.74 -4.99 -3.67
CA LEU A 246 -19.39 -6.08 -4.59
C LEU A 246 -19.32 -7.45 -3.91
N THR A 247 -19.12 -7.50 -2.60
CA THR A 247 -18.89 -8.76 -1.85
C THR A 247 -20.02 -9.10 -0.90
N SER A 248 -20.98 -8.19 -0.72
CA SER A 248 -22.07 -8.31 0.26
C SER A 248 -21.58 -8.47 1.70
N THR A 249 -20.52 -7.76 2.07
CA THR A 249 -19.98 -7.71 3.44
C THR A 249 -20.05 -6.31 4.02
N PHE A 250 -19.95 -6.18 5.34
CA PHE A 250 -19.72 -4.88 5.97
C PHE A 250 -18.25 -4.48 5.85
N PRO A 251 -17.95 -3.18 5.69
CA PRO A 251 -16.58 -2.70 5.61
C PRO A 251 -15.86 -2.84 6.95
N GLN A 252 -14.57 -3.18 6.90
CA GLN A 252 -13.65 -3.16 8.05
C GLN A 252 -12.49 -2.22 7.73
N GLU A 253 -12.07 -1.40 8.69
CA GLU A 253 -11.02 -0.38 8.49
C GLU A 253 -9.66 -0.99 8.16
N GLU A 254 -9.42 -2.24 8.54
CA GLU A 254 -8.16 -2.94 8.30
C GLU A 254 -8.08 -3.56 6.90
N GLN A 255 -9.18 -3.62 6.14
CA GLN A 255 -9.23 -4.23 4.82
C GLN A 255 -8.73 -3.27 3.74
N THR A 256 -7.86 -3.75 2.86
CA THR A 256 -7.48 -3.02 1.64
C THR A 256 -8.42 -3.39 0.49
N PRO A 257 -8.72 -2.50 -0.48
CA PRO A 257 -9.67 -2.76 -1.57
C PRO A 257 -9.10 -3.69 -2.65
N VAL A 258 -8.63 -4.86 -2.22
CA VAL A 258 -8.02 -5.91 -3.03
C VAL A 258 -8.85 -7.17 -2.89
N GLU A 259 -9.13 -7.86 -3.99
CA GLU A 259 -9.95 -9.07 -4.01
C GLU A 259 -9.57 -10.10 -2.93
N ALA A 260 -8.27 -10.29 -2.68
CA ALA A 260 -7.76 -11.25 -1.70
C ALA A 260 -8.14 -10.95 -0.24
N ASP A 261 -8.47 -9.70 0.10
CA ASP A 261 -8.88 -9.28 1.45
C ASP A 261 -10.37 -9.51 1.72
N TYR A 262 -11.13 -9.94 0.70
CA TYR A 262 -12.58 -10.14 0.76
C TYR A 262 -13.00 -11.57 0.41
N PRO A 263 -14.18 -12.02 0.85
CA PRO A 263 -14.78 -13.22 0.30
C PRO A 263 -15.10 -13.03 -1.20
N PRO A 264 -15.24 -14.14 -1.94
CA PRO A 264 -15.57 -14.12 -3.37
C PRO A 264 -16.84 -13.31 -3.67
N GLY A 265 -16.63 -12.13 -4.23
CA GLY A 265 -17.68 -11.20 -4.62
C GLY A 265 -18.22 -11.42 -6.03
N LEU A 266 -19.02 -10.47 -6.48
CA LEU A 266 -19.69 -10.46 -7.78
C LEU A 266 -18.71 -10.74 -8.94
N PHE A 267 -17.58 -10.04 -8.99
CA PHE A 267 -16.62 -10.21 -10.09
C PHE A 267 -16.04 -11.63 -10.16
N ARG A 268 -15.56 -12.19 -9.04
CA ARG A 268 -15.05 -13.57 -8.97
C ARG A 268 -16.11 -14.58 -9.37
N ARG A 269 -17.34 -14.43 -8.87
CA ARG A 269 -18.46 -15.33 -9.18
C ARG A 269 -18.83 -15.29 -10.66
N ILE A 270 -18.95 -14.11 -11.26
CA ILE A 270 -19.22 -13.99 -12.70
C ILE A 270 -18.07 -14.60 -13.51
N PHE A 271 -16.83 -14.34 -13.13
CA PHE A 271 -15.65 -14.91 -13.78
C PHE A 271 -15.64 -16.45 -13.75
N GLU A 272 -15.94 -17.06 -12.61
CA GLU A 272 -15.97 -18.52 -12.42
C GLU A 272 -17.04 -19.23 -13.26
N THR A 273 -18.14 -18.57 -13.61
CA THR A 273 -19.17 -19.17 -14.49
C THR A 273 -18.61 -19.52 -15.88
N GLY A 274 -17.60 -18.78 -16.35
CA GLY A 274 -17.08 -18.90 -17.72
C GLY A 274 -18.08 -18.53 -18.83
N GLN A 275 -19.25 -17.98 -18.48
CA GLN A 275 -20.37 -17.71 -19.41
C GLN A 275 -20.39 -16.27 -19.93
N PHE A 276 -19.63 -15.35 -19.33
CA PHE A 276 -19.65 -13.92 -19.67
C PHE A 276 -18.36 -13.44 -20.34
N ASP A 277 -18.52 -12.48 -21.24
CA ASP A 277 -17.41 -11.62 -21.68
C ASP A 277 -17.33 -10.42 -20.72
N MET A 278 -16.33 -10.41 -19.83
CA MET A 278 -16.18 -9.39 -18.79
C MET A 278 -15.38 -8.18 -19.27
N HIS A 279 -15.89 -6.98 -18.97
CA HIS A 279 -15.28 -5.68 -19.23
C HIS A 279 -15.43 -4.82 -17.98
N VAL A 280 -14.34 -4.71 -17.21
CA VAL A 280 -14.35 -4.11 -15.87
C VAL A 280 -13.41 -2.91 -15.86
N PHE A 281 -13.98 -1.71 -15.70
CA PHE A 281 -13.27 -0.45 -15.62
C PHE A 281 -13.18 -0.03 -14.15
N GLU A 282 -12.03 -0.29 -13.53
CA GLU A 282 -11.84 -0.20 -12.08
C GLU A 282 -10.65 0.71 -11.73
N PRO A 283 -10.82 2.05 -11.71
CA PRO A 283 -9.72 2.98 -11.49
C PRO A 283 -9.16 2.88 -10.05
N MET A 284 -10.04 2.77 -9.06
CA MET A 284 -9.69 2.91 -7.65
C MET A 284 -9.43 1.60 -6.91
N THR A 285 -10.22 0.54 -7.14
CA THR A 285 -10.16 -0.72 -6.38
C THR A 285 -9.44 -1.82 -7.18
N ARG A 286 -9.11 -2.96 -6.58
CA ARG A 286 -8.56 -4.15 -7.26
C ARG A 286 -9.38 -5.39 -6.90
N MET A 287 -10.70 -5.27 -7.03
CA MET A 287 -11.65 -6.35 -6.78
C MET A 287 -11.79 -7.26 -8.01
N CYS A 288 -11.45 -6.76 -9.20
CA CYS A 288 -11.50 -7.57 -10.41
C CYS A 288 -10.43 -8.69 -10.38
N PRO A 289 -10.79 -9.94 -10.70
CA PRO A 289 -9.83 -11.04 -10.83
C PRO A 289 -8.63 -10.66 -11.69
N THR A 290 -7.43 -10.86 -11.15
CA THR A 290 -6.17 -10.57 -11.85
C THR A 290 -6.01 -11.34 -13.16
N GLU A 291 -6.71 -12.46 -13.29
CA GLU A 291 -6.76 -13.33 -14.46
C GLU A 291 -7.41 -12.64 -15.68
N LEU A 292 -8.22 -11.59 -15.45
CA LEU A 292 -8.82 -10.77 -16.51
C LEU A 292 -7.86 -9.70 -17.06
N ARG A 293 -6.67 -9.56 -16.46
CA ARG A 293 -5.66 -8.60 -16.92
C ARG A 293 -5.07 -9.05 -18.25
N GLN A 294 -5.23 -8.23 -19.28
CA GLN A 294 -4.70 -8.52 -20.62
C GLN A 294 -3.25 -8.06 -20.81
N LEU A 295 -2.78 -7.09 -20.00
CA LEU A 295 -1.43 -6.54 -20.08
C LEU A 295 -0.59 -6.99 -18.88
N LYS A 296 0.41 -7.83 -19.13
CA LYS A 296 1.52 -8.04 -18.19
C LYS A 296 2.55 -6.94 -18.43
N HIS A 297 2.99 -6.26 -17.38
CA HIS A 297 4.06 -5.28 -17.54
C HIS A 297 5.36 -6.04 -17.89
N GLY A 298 5.89 -5.85 -19.10
CA GLY A 298 7.09 -6.53 -19.61
C GLY A 298 8.41 -6.10 -18.96
N ARG A 299 8.40 -5.67 -17.70
CA ARG A 299 9.60 -5.25 -16.97
C ARG A 299 10.40 -6.46 -16.53
N SER A 300 11.73 -6.39 -16.64
CA SER A 300 12.61 -7.42 -16.06
C SER A 300 12.53 -7.39 -14.53
N VAL A 301 12.87 -8.50 -13.89
CA VAL A 301 12.94 -8.58 -12.40
C VAL A 301 13.88 -7.51 -11.84
N SER A 302 15.00 -7.21 -12.51
CA SER A 302 15.93 -6.17 -12.07
C SER A 302 15.31 -4.76 -12.09
N GLN A 303 14.56 -4.43 -13.15
CA GLN A 303 13.85 -3.15 -13.25
C GLN A 303 12.75 -3.03 -12.19
N GLN A 304 12.03 -4.13 -11.94
CA GLN A 304 11.04 -4.19 -10.87
C GLN A 304 11.68 -3.98 -9.50
N THR A 305 12.73 -4.72 -9.17
CA THR A 305 13.47 -4.57 -7.90
C THR A 305 13.99 -3.14 -7.73
N ALA A 306 14.61 -2.56 -8.75
CA ALA A 306 15.15 -1.20 -8.69
C ALA A 306 14.05 -0.15 -8.45
N ARG A 307 12.90 -0.29 -9.12
CA ARG A 307 11.77 0.62 -8.93
C ARG A 307 11.15 0.48 -7.54
N LEU A 308 10.84 -0.74 -7.10
CA LEU A 308 10.26 -0.97 -5.77
C LEU A 308 11.21 -0.49 -4.66
N LEU A 309 12.51 -0.76 -4.80
CA LEU A 309 13.52 -0.25 -3.88
C LEU A 309 13.55 1.28 -3.87
N SER A 310 13.52 1.94 -5.04
CA SER A 310 13.49 3.39 -5.14
C SER A 310 12.25 3.98 -4.45
N VAL A 311 11.07 3.39 -4.66
CA VAL A 311 9.83 3.84 -4.01
C VAL A 311 9.89 3.65 -2.51
N LEU A 312 10.32 2.49 -2.02
CA LEU A 312 10.43 2.24 -0.58
C LEU A 312 11.51 3.10 0.09
N LEU A 313 12.58 3.46 -0.61
CA LEU A 313 13.57 4.43 -0.10
C LEU A 313 12.97 5.84 0.03
N ARG A 314 12.13 6.28 -0.93
CA ARG A 314 11.40 7.55 -0.83
C ARG A 314 10.40 7.52 0.32
N VAL A 315 9.66 6.42 0.47
CA VAL A 315 8.77 6.20 1.63
C VAL A 315 9.57 6.24 2.93
N ALA A 316 10.73 5.56 3.00
CA ALA A 316 11.60 5.56 4.18
C ALA A 316 12.10 6.97 4.51
N ALA A 317 12.53 7.74 3.51
CA ALA A 317 12.98 9.12 3.68
C ALA A 317 11.84 10.00 4.23
N GLN A 318 10.65 9.90 3.64
CA GLN A 318 9.46 10.58 4.13
C GLN A 318 8.96 10.07 5.48
N MET A 319 9.44 8.92 5.98
CA MET A 319 9.12 8.41 7.32
C MET A 319 10.14 8.86 8.38
N CYS A 320 11.41 8.95 7.99
CA CYS A 320 12.51 9.24 8.90
C CYS A 320 12.79 10.73 9.03
N LEU A 321 12.36 11.57 8.08
CA LEU A 321 12.58 13.02 8.13
C LEU A 321 11.35 13.75 8.70
N PRO A 322 11.54 14.83 9.46
CA PRO A 322 10.47 15.78 9.76
C PRO A 322 9.86 16.31 8.46
N LEU A 323 8.56 16.60 8.47
CA LEU A 323 7.83 17.05 7.28
C LEU A 323 8.47 18.30 6.64
N GLU A 324 9.06 19.17 7.46
CA GLU A 324 9.69 20.42 7.04
C GLU A 324 11.05 20.24 6.34
N LEU A 325 11.69 19.07 6.48
CA LEU A 325 13.02 18.77 5.95
C LEU A 325 12.99 17.72 4.82
N ALA A 326 11.83 17.16 4.50
CA ALA A 326 11.71 16.17 3.44
C ALA A 326 12.04 16.81 2.08
N PRO A 327 13.09 16.36 1.36
CA PRO A 327 13.45 16.93 0.05
C PRO A 327 12.33 16.73 -0.96
N GLU A 328 12.18 17.64 -1.94
CA GLU A 328 11.23 17.45 -3.04
C GLU A 328 11.50 16.15 -3.83
N ASP A 329 12.76 15.74 -3.95
CA ASP A 329 13.14 14.47 -4.60
C ASP A 329 12.66 13.22 -3.85
N SER A 330 12.26 13.37 -2.58
CA SER A 330 11.66 12.32 -1.77
C SER A 330 10.15 12.17 -2.00
N LEU A 331 9.55 12.94 -2.92
CA LEU A 331 8.15 12.80 -3.30
C LEU A 331 7.86 11.35 -3.74
N ILE A 332 6.92 10.75 -3.03
CA ILE A 332 6.43 9.40 -3.32
C ILE A 332 5.70 9.45 -4.68
N PRO A 333 6.03 8.57 -5.63
CA PRO A 333 5.37 8.55 -6.93
C PRO A 333 3.86 8.36 -6.82
N ARG A 334 3.12 8.96 -7.77
CA ARG A 334 1.65 8.94 -7.81
C ARG A 334 1.06 7.53 -7.82
N GLU A 335 1.75 6.59 -8.46
CA GLU A 335 1.33 5.19 -8.59
C GLU A 335 1.26 4.48 -7.24
N TRP A 336 2.05 4.91 -6.25
CA TRP A 336 1.94 4.44 -4.87
C TRP A 336 0.54 4.70 -4.30
N PHE A 337 -0.09 5.80 -4.68
CA PHE A 337 -1.45 6.18 -4.24
C PHE A 337 -2.54 5.66 -5.19
N GLY A 338 -2.20 4.74 -6.11
CA GLY A 338 -3.13 4.24 -7.12
C GLY A 338 -3.45 5.24 -8.24
N LEU A 339 -2.77 6.40 -8.27
CA LEU A 339 -2.96 7.43 -9.27
C LEU A 339 -2.07 7.13 -10.49
N LEU A 340 -2.66 6.46 -11.48
CA LEU A 340 -1.95 6.09 -12.70
C LEU A 340 -1.74 7.31 -13.62
N PRO A 341 -0.61 7.35 -14.35
CA PRO A 341 -0.43 8.32 -15.43
C PRO A 341 -1.45 8.06 -16.55
N GLN A 342 -1.78 9.11 -17.31
CA GLN A 342 -2.69 9.03 -18.43
C GLN A 342 -2.17 8.01 -19.47
N SER A 343 -2.82 6.86 -19.54
CA SER A 343 -2.54 5.87 -20.57
C SER A 343 -3.22 6.31 -21.87
N ARG A 344 -2.42 6.63 -22.89
CA ARG A 344 -2.92 6.72 -24.29
C ARG A 344 -3.12 5.29 -24.80
N ALA A 345 -4.20 4.63 -24.39
CA ALA A 345 -4.57 3.36 -24.98
C ALA A 345 -4.96 3.62 -26.46
N SER A 346 -4.11 3.17 -27.38
CA SER A 346 -4.35 3.27 -28.84
C SER A 346 -5.34 2.23 -29.37
N ARG A 347 -5.81 1.32 -28.51
CA ARG A 347 -6.72 0.22 -28.86
C ARG A 347 -7.69 -0.06 -27.71
N VAL A 348 -8.94 -0.33 -28.06
CA VAL A 348 -9.99 -0.81 -27.13
C VAL A 348 -9.52 -2.09 -26.46
N GLN A 349 -9.34 -2.05 -25.14
CA GLN A 349 -8.93 -3.19 -24.31
C GLN A 349 -10.18 -3.84 -23.72
N LYS A 350 -10.17 -5.18 -23.60
CA LYS A 350 -11.25 -5.94 -22.95
C LYS A 350 -10.74 -6.52 -21.62
N GLY A 351 -11.62 -7.12 -20.81
CA GLY A 351 -11.21 -7.64 -19.49
C GLY A 351 -11.08 -6.53 -18.46
N LEU A 352 -10.02 -6.55 -17.66
CA LEU A 352 -9.71 -5.52 -16.67
C LEU A 352 -9.03 -4.32 -17.34
N VAL A 353 -9.66 -3.16 -17.24
CA VAL A 353 -9.16 -1.87 -17.74
C VAL A 353 -9.01 -0.91 -16.56
N VAL A 354 -7.84 -0.29 -16.41
CA VAL A 354 -7.54 0.63 -15.31
C VAL A 354 -7.16 2.00 -15.88
N TYR A 355 -7.97 3.00 -15.56
CA TYR A 355 -7.68 4.41 -15.81
C TYR A 355 -7.19 5.08 -14.53
N GLY A 356 -6.51 6.22 -14.65
CA GLY A 356 -6.21 7.06 -13.49
C GLY A 356 -7.51 7.56 -12.86
N TRP A 357 -7.63 7.46 -11.54
CA TRP A 357 -8.83 7.89 -10.83
C TRP A 357 -9.12 9.39 -11.00
N ASP A 358 -8.08 10.19 -11.14
CA ASP A 358 -8.12 11.66 -11.23
C ASP A 358 -7.95 12.21 -12.66
N THR A 359 -7.86 11.34 -13.68
CA THR A 359 -7.56 11.75 -15.06
C THR A 359 -8.34 10.92 -16.09
N ALA A 360 -8.41 11.41 -17.33
CA ALA A 360 -8.93 10.66 -18.48
C ALA A 360 -10.35 10.10 -18.36
N ARG A 361 -11.21 10.76 -17.57
CA ARG A 361 -12.61 10.37 -17.34
C ARG A 361 -13.41 10.26 -18.64
N ARG A 362 -13.25 11.24 -19.55
CA ARG A 362 -13.98 11.25 -20.83
C ARG A 362 -13.57 10.05 -21.68
N GLU A 363 -12.28 9.82 -21.80
CA GLU A 363 -11.69 8.71 -22.54
C GLU A 363 -12.11 7.36 -21.94
N GLN A 364 -12.21 7.26 -20.60
CA GLN A 364 -12.73 6.08 -19.92
C GLN A 364 -14.19 5.82 -20.30
N CYS A 365 -15.05 6.85 -20.29
CA CYS A 365 -16.45 6.74 -20.70
C CYS A 365 -16.60 6.34 -22.16
N GLU A 366 -15.89 7.01 -23.07
CA GLU A 366 -15.93 6.71 -24.51
C GLU A 366 -15.50 5.27 -24.77
N HIS A 367 -14.39 4.83 -24.16
CA HIS A 367 -13.92 3.45 -24.26
C HIS A 367 -14.92 2.44 -23.69
N PHE A 368 -15.58 2.75 -22.57
CA PHE A 368 -16.62 1.88 -22.01
C PHE A 368 -17.82 1.74 -22.97
N VAL A 369 -18.31 2.84 -23.51
CA VAL A 369 -19.43 2.83 -24.47
C VAL A 369 -19.06 2.04 -25.74
N GLU A 370 -17.84 2.19 -26.24
CA GLU A 370 -17.36 1.41 -27.40
C GLU A 370 -17.32 -0.11 -27.16
N CYS A 371 -17.18 -0.54 -25.90
CA CYS A 371 -17.21 -1.94 -25.49
C CYS A 371 -18.62 -2.54 -25.46
N LEU A 372 -19.68 -1.73 -25.36
CA LEU A 372 -21.08 -2.18 -25.30
C LEU A 372 -21.56 -2.69 -26.66
N ARG A 373 -21.08 -3.87 -27.06
CA ARG A 373 -21.42 -4.52 -28.33
C ARG A 373 -21.90 -5.95 -28.12
N PRO A 374 -22.89 -6.43 -28.89
CA PRO A 374 -23.31 -7.82 -28.84
C PRO A 374 -22.14 -8.77 -29.13
N GLY A 375 -21.95 -9.76 -28.27
CA GLY A 375 -20.92 -10.79 -28.39
C GLY A 375 -21.51 -12.18 -28.59
N LYS A 376 -20.64 -13.20 -28.71
CA LYS A 376 -21.07 -14.62 -28.69
C LYS A 376 -21.57 -15.06 -27.31
N ARG A 377 -21.07 -14.39 -26.27
CA ARG A 377 -21.49 -14.55 -24.88
C ARG A 377 -22.15 -13.25 -24.40
N PRO A 378 -23.06 -13.32 -23.41
CA PRO A 378 -23.55 -12.12 -22.76
C PRO A 378 -22.38 -11.35 -22.13
N GLY A 379 -22.41 -10.03 -22.24
CA GLY A 379 -21.38 -9.18 -21.65
C GLY A 379 -21.68 -8.86 -20.19
N PHE A 380 -20.63 -8.81 -19.37
CA PHE A 380 -20.67 -8.21 -18.04
C PHE A 380 -19.82 -6.93 -18.07
N TYR A 381 -20.48 -5.79 -18.03
CA TYR A 381 -19.86 -4.47 -18.15
C TYR A 381 -19.94 -3.75 -16.82
N PHE A 382 -18.80 -3.40 -16.25
CA PHE A 382 -18.71 -2.62 -15.02
C PHE A 382 -17.92 -1.35 -15.28
N LEU A 383 -18.50 -0.20 -14.96
CA LEU A 383 -17.86 1.11 -15.02
C LEU A 383 -17.87 1.76 -13.64
N HIS A 384 -16.71 1.99 -13.05
CA HIS A 384 -16.57 2.92 -11.94
C HIS A 384 -15.94 4.22 -12.43
N LEU A 385 -16.67 5.32 -12.26
CA LEU A 385 -16.33 6.64 -12.80
C LEU A 385 -16.23 7.68 -11.69
N ALA A 386 -15.09 8.38 -11.61
CA ALA A 386 -14.92 9.50 -10.69
C ALA A 386 -15.73 10.73 -11.14
N LEU A 387 -16.66 11.21 -10.32
CA LEU A 387 -17.34 12.49 -10.53
C LEU A 387 -16.58 13.63 -9.82
N PRO A 388 -16.70 14.88 -10.31
CA PRO A 388 -15.96 16.02 -9.78
C PRO A 388 -16.51 16.54 -8.45
#